data_AF-A0AAV5S7U1-F1
#
_entry.id   AF-A0AAV5S7U1-F1
#
_cell.length_a   1.000
_cell.length_b   1.000
_cell.length_c   1.000
_cell.angle_alpha   90.00
_cell.angle_beta   90.00
_cell.angle_gamma   90.00
#
_symmetry.space_group_name_H-M   'P 1'
#
loop_
_entity.id
_entity.type
_entity.pdbx_description
1 polymer ?
#
loop_
_entity_poly.entity_id
_entity_poly.type
_entity_poly.pdbx_seq_one_letter_code
_entity_poly.pdbx_strand_id
1 'polypeptide(L)'
;QKKVRGGTKVLIDESKKEQFNVLSGFRGLVKKLRSEWTVEANTDEISDGTFINCRLFIVPAPRAKFNKEEIDALRKFLTDGGALMIMM
;
A
#
# COMPACT_ATOMS: atom_id res chain seq x y z
N GLN A 1 18.02 -13.95 7.36
CA GLN A 1 16.75 -14.47 6.80
C GLN A 1 15.66 -13.45 7.11
N LYS A 2 15.14 -12.70 6.12
CA LYS A 2 14.11 -11.67 6.36
C LYS A 2 12.76 -12.36 6.54
N LYS A 3 12.18 -12.21 7.74
CA LYS A 3 10.91 -12.80 8.17
C LYS A 3 9.79 -12.12 7.38
N VAL A 4 9.45 -12.66 6.21
CA VAL A 4 8.40 -12.04 5.39
C VAL A 4 7.05 -12.41 5.99
N ARG A 5 6.29 -11.41 6.44
CA ARG A 5 4.90 -11.57 6.89
C ARG A 5 4.14 -12.46 5.90
N GLY A 6 3.44 -13.48 6.41
CA GLY A 6 2.61 -14.41 5.63
C GLY A 6 1.32 -13.79 5.09
N GLY A 7 1.27 -12.46 4.92
CA GLY A 7 0.14 -11.77 4.33
C GLY A 7 0.19 -11.83 2.82
N THR A 8 -0.93 -12.11 2.17
CA THR A 8 -1.10 -12.08 0.70
C THR A 8 -1.77 -10.80 0.22
N LYS A 9 -1.93 -9.77 1.09
CA LYS A 9 -2.60 -8.53 0.69
C LYS A 9 -1.62 -7.48 0.16
N VAL A 10 -2.04 -6.81 -0.91
CA VAL A 10 -1.42 -5.58 -1.43
C VAL A 10 -2.41 -4.45 -1.25
N LEU A 11 -1.96 -3.38 -0.61
CA LEU A 11 -2.71 -2.13 -0.56
C LEU A 11 -2.12 -1.13 -1.55
N ILE A 12 -3.00 -0.48 -2.28
CA ILE A 12 -2.69 0.65 -3.16
C ILE A 12 -3.32 1.88 -2.54
N ASP A 13 -2.53 2.90 -2.28
CA ASP A 13 -3.02 4.17 -1.73
C ASP A 13 -3.84 4.92 -2.78
N GLU A 14 -5.01 5.37 -2.34
CA GLU A 14 -5.97 6.18 -3.10
C GLU A 14 -6.49 7.35 -2.23
N SER A 15 -6.06 7.42 -0.97
CA SER A 15 -6.50 8.38 0.05
C SER A 15 -6.13 9.82 -0.26
N LYS A 16 -5.14 10.06 -1.13
CA LYS A 16 -4.66 11.41 -1.46
C LYS A 16 -5.08 11.91 -2.84
N LYS A 17 -6.15 11.34 -3.42
CA LYS A 17 -6.62 11.64 -4.80
C LYS A 17 -5.51 11.42 -5.83
N GLU A 18 -4.84 10.29 -5.70
CA GLU A 18 -3.82 9.88 -6.65
C GLU A 18 -4.41 9.71 -8.05
N GLN A 19 -3.63 10.07 -9.07
CA GLN A 19 -4.08 10.04 -10.47
C GLN A 19 -4.16 8.58 -11.00
N PHE A 20 -3.54 7.66 -10.28
CA PHE A 20 -3.34 6.26 -10.66
C PHE A 20 -4.03 5.33 -9.65
N ASN A 21 -5.34 5.12 -9.85
CA ASN A 21 -6.09 4.18 -9.02
C ASN A 21 -5.90 2.73 -9.48
N VAL A 22 -6.31 1.80 -8.62
CA VAL A 22 -6.46 0.36 -8.91
C VAL A 22 -7.26 0.13 -10.21
N LEU A 23 -8.20 1.03 -10.48
CA LEU A 23 -9.13 0.99 -11.61
C LEU A 23 -8.61 1.69 -12.87
N SER A 24 -7.82 2.77 -12.73
CA SER A 24 -7.51 3.69 -13.85
C SER A 24 -6.07 3.57 -14.38
N GLY A 25 -5.10 3.20 -13.52
CA GLY A 25 -3.68 3.17 -13.89
C GLY A 25 -3.03 1.79 -13.78
N PHE A 26 -3.47 1.00 -12.79
CA PHE A 26 -2.83 -0.27 -12.43
C PHE A 26 -3.58 -1.52 -12.87
N ARG A 27 -4.59 -1.43 -13.74
CA ARG A 27 -5.46 -2.58 -14.09
C ARG A 27 -4.68 -3.83 -14.54
N GLY A 28 -3.60 -3.69 -15.30
CA GLY A 28 -2.74 -4.81 -15.70
C GLY A 28 -1.91 -5.40 -14.55
N LEU A 29 -1.40 -4.52 -13.68
CA LEU A 29 -0.64 -4.91 -12.49
C LEU A 29 -1.56 -5.60 -11.48
N VAL A 30 -2.71 -4.99 -11.19
CA VAL A 30 -3.78 -5.51 -10.33
C VAL A 30 -4.31 -6.83 -10.85
N LYS A 31 -4.49 -7.00 -12.16
CA LYS A 31 -4.94 -8.28 -12.73
C LYS A 31 -3.91 -9.39 -12.55
N LYS A 32 -2.61 -9.08 -12.64
CA LYS A 32 -1.53 -10.04 -12.34
C LYS A 32 -1.42 -10.32 -10.85
N LEU A 33 -1.47 -9.29 -10.02
CA LEU A 33 -1.40 -9.41 -8.56
C LEU A 33 -2.62 -10.16 -8.01
N ARG A 34 -3.84 -9.88 -8.48
CA ARG A 34 -5.08 -10.60 -8.12
C ARG A 34 -5.08 -12.08 -8.46
N SER A 35 -4.16 -12.53 -9.33
CA SER A 35 -4.02 -13.95 -9.64
C SER A 35 -3.52 -14.76 -8.43
N GLU A 36 -2.68 -14.14 -7.58
CA GLU A 36 -2.02 -14.83 -6.47
C GLU A 36 -2.28 -14.13 -5.12
N TRP A 37 -2.53 -12.81 -5.13
CA TRP A 37 -2.51 -11.91 -3.97
C TRP A 37 -3.81 -11.08 -3.94
N THR A 38 -4.28 -10.71 -2.75
CA THR A 38 -5.50 -9.89 -2.60
C THR A 38 -5.15 -8.42 -2.74
N VAL A 39 -5.68 -7.74 -3.75
CA VAL A 39 -5.40 -6.31 -3.98
C VAL A 39 -6.58 -5.46 -3.52
N GLU A 40 -6.33 -4.59 -2.53
CA GLU A 40 -7.28 -3.64 -1.97
C GLU A 40 -6.80 -2.20 -2.21
N ALA A 41 -7.74 -1.27 -2.37
CA ALA A 41 -7.46 0.15 -2.42
C ALA A 41 -7.66 0.74 -1.03
N ASN A 42 -6.70 1.53 -0.55
CA ASN A 42 -6.86 2.32 0.65
C ASN A 42 -7.40 3.69 0.25
N THR A 43 -8.66 3.98 0.54
CA THR A 43 -9.23 5.33 0.35
C THR A 43 -9.29 6.13 1.65
N ASP A 44 -8.89 5.52 2.77
CA ASP A 44 -8.99 6.06 4.13
C ASP A 44 -7.59 6.42 4.70
N GLU A 45 -7.52 7.17 5.80
CA GLU A 45 -6.21 7.62 6.31
C GLU A 45 -5.28 6.46 6.69
N ILE A 46 -3.99 6.60 6.36
CA ILE A 46 -3.00 5.55 6.62
C ILE A 46 -2.76 5.44 8.14
N SER A 47 -3.21 4.34 8.72
CA SER A 47 -3.05 4.02 10.15
C SER A 47 -2.43 2.65 10.35
N ASP A 48 -1.96 2.35 11.57
CA ASP A 48 -1.40 1.04 11.93
C ASP A 48 -2.35 -0.14 11.62
N GLY A 49 -3.67 0.07 11.74
CA GLY A 49 -4.70 -0.92 11.42
C GLY A 49 -4.90 -1.17 9.92
N THR A 50 -4.49 -0.24 9.05
CA THR A 50 -4.64 -0.34 7.60
C THR A 50 -3.71 -1.41 7.00
N PHE A 51 -2.61 -1.72 7.71
CA PHE A 51 -1.59 -2.67 7.26
C PHE A 51 -1.81 -4.13 7.73
N ILE A 52 -2.98 -4.45 8.26
CA ILE A 52 -3.29 -5.81 8.74
C ILE A 52 -3.27 -6.79 7.55
N ASN A 53 -2.41 -7.81 7.64
CA ASN A 53 -2.13 -8.79 6.57
C ASN A 53 -1.62 -8.18 5.26
N CYS A 54 -1.19 -6.91 5.27
CA CYS A 54 -0.56 -6.26 4.15
C CYS A 54 0.92 -6.67 4.06
N ARG A 55 1.35 -7.03 2.85
CA ARG A 55 2.74 -7.34 2.54
C ARG A 55 3.39 -6.26 1.68
N LEU A 56 2.61 -5.62 0.82
CA LEU A 56 3.09 -4.58 -0.08
C LEU A 56 2.13 -3.39 -0.04
N PHE A 57 2.67 -2.21 0.25
CA PHE A 57 1.96 -0.95 0.15
C PHE A 57 2.50 -0.16 -1.04
N ILE A 58 1.64 0.25 -1.95
CA ILE A 58 1.98 0.98 -3.18
C ILE A 58 1.38 2.37 -3.08
N VAL A 59 2.21 3.40 -3.24
CA VAL A 59 1.79 4.81 -3.26
C VAL A 59 2.04 5.36 -4.67
N PRO A 60 0.98 5.46 -5.50
CA PRO A 60 1.13 5.85 -6.88
C PRO A 60 0.97 7.37 -7.09
N ALA A 61 2.09 8.10 -7.09
CA ALA A 61 2.18 9.54 -7.32
C ALA A 61 1.36 10.38 -6.31
N PRO A 62 1.76 10.39 -5.03
CA PRO A 62 1.04 11.10 -3.98
C PRO A 62 1.06 12.60 -4.25
N ARG A 63 -0.12 13.19 -4.49
CA ARG A 63 -0.28 14.65 -4.71
C ARG A 63 -0.47 15.45 -3.43
N ALA A 64 -0.57 14.78 -2.29
CA ALA A 64 -0.77 15.41 -1.00
C ALA A 64 0.36 15.04 -0.03
N LYS A 65 0.56 15.90 0.97
CA LYS A 65 1.53 15.67 2.03
C LYS A 65 1.02 14.59 2.99
N PHE A 66 1.92 13.70 3.40
CA PHE A 66 1.67 12.77 4.50
C PHE A 66 1.79 13.49 5.84
N ASN A 67 0.90 13.16 6.77
CA ASN A 67 0.95 13.65 8.13
C ASN A 67 1.97 12.84 8.96
N LYS A 68 2.37 13.37 10.12
CA LYS A 68 3.36 12.68 10.99
C LYS A 68 2.87 11.29 11.44
N GLU A 69 1.58 11.15 11.69
CA GLU A 69 0.94 9.89 12.11
C GLU A 69 1.02 8.84 10.99
N GLU A 70 0.73 9.23 9.75
CA GLU A 70 0.85 8.36 8.57
C GLU A 70 2.30 7.88 8.38
N ILE A 71 3.28 8.78 8.57
CA ILE A 71 4.72 8.46 8.47
C ILE A 71 5.14 7.50 9.58
N ASP A 72 4.62 7.67 10.80
CA ASP A 72 4.91 6.77 11.92
C ASP A 72 4.38 5.36 11.64
N ALA A 73 3.14 5.27 11.14
CA ALA A 73 2.53 4.01 10.73
C ALA A 73 3.33 3.32 9.59
N LEU A 74 3.78 4.08 8.58
CA LEU A 74 4.64 3.57 7.51
C LEU A 74 6.00 3.05 8.04
N ARG A 75 6.59 3.75 9.01
CA ARG A 75 7.84 3.30 9.65
C ARG A 75 7.65 2.02 10.42
N LYS A 76 6.57 1.91 11.19
CA LYS A 76 6.22 0.66 11.89
C LYS A 76 6.00 -0.47 10.89
N PHE A 77 5.27 -0.22 9.81
CA PHE A 77 5.05 -1.20 8.74
C PHE A 77 6.35 -1.71 8.12
N LEU A 78 7.31 -0.83 7.82
CA LEU A 78 8.63 -1.20 7.33
C LEU A 78 9.44 -2.01 8.37
N THR A 79 9.37 -1.63 9.64
CA THR A 79 10.05 -2.31 10.74
C THR A 79 9.50 -3.71 10.96
N ASP A 80 8.20 -3.90 10.74
CA ASP A 80 7.52 -5.19 10.83
C ASP A 80 7.77 -6.10 9.59
N GLY A 81 8.56 -5.62 8.62
CA GLY A 81 8.92 -6.38 7.43
C GLY A 81 7.93 -6.25 6.27
N GLY A 82 7.07 -5.24 6.30
CA GLY A 82 6.27 -4.82 5.15
C GLY A 82 7.14 -4.20 4.05
N ALA A 83 6.70 -4.29 2.80
CA ALA A 83 7.34 -3.66 1.65
C ALA A 83 6.59 -2.40 1.25
N LEU A 84 7.31 -1.30 1.04
CA LEU A 84 6.77 -0.04 0.56
C LEU A 84 7.30 0.25 -0.85
N MET A 85 6.41 0.56 -1.78
CA MET A 85 6.74 0.99 -3.13
C MET A 85 6.14 2.37 -3.36
N ILE A 86 6.98 3.34 -3.66
CA ILE A 86 6.56 4.71 -3.97
C ILE A 86 6.90 4.96 -5.44
N MET A 87 5.91 5.40 -6.21
CA MET A 87 6.11 5.88 -7.57
C MET A 87 5.91 7.40 -7.56
N MET A 88 6.88 8.15 -8.09
CA MET A 88 6.79 9.61 -8.28
C MET A 88 6.40 9.94 -9.71
#